data_AF-A0A4U6X1U1-F1
#
_entry.id   AF-A0A4U6X1U1-F1
#
_cell.length_a   1.000
_cell.length_b   1.000
_cell.length_c   1.000
_cell.angle_alpha   90.00
_cell.angle_beta   90.00
_cell.angle_gamma   90.00
#
_symmetry.space_group_name_H-M   'P 1'
#
loop_
_entity.id
_entity.type
_entity.pdbx_description
1 polymer ?
#
loop_
_entity_poly.entity_id
_entity_poly.type
_entity_poly.pdbx_seq_one_letter_code
_entity_poly.pdbx_strand_id
1 'polypeptide(L)'
;MGQVFLCLAVAFPWDVSSLFSKQVAELGQDDLMDISSSEAALEKLRKNDEQTRVMTVAEYATWSEYRHASLTYRKAKRFREWSGLGVIAENKPNDDVMDILGFLASEMVQNLTAEALRVQGQEMGHNKKGALAGSGPDVVQTPRGLFAQLQGVRKAVDEKHVRTAFQRLQERPKKRRALVAW
;
A
#
# COMPACT_ATOMS: atom_id res chain seq x y z
N MET A 1 22.23 -20.69 20.33
CA MET A 1 22.49 -19.25 20.11
C MET A 1 21.34 -18.69 19.26
N GLY A 2 20.15 -18.58 19.85
CA GLY A 2 18.99 -18.03 19.16
C GLY A 2 18.94 -16.53 19.41
N GLN A 3 19.16 -15.73 18.37
CA GLN A 3 18.80 -14.32 18.42
C GLN A 3 17.29 -14.23 18.54
N VAL A 4 16.82 -13.89 19.74
CA VAL A 4 15.48 -13.37 19.96
C VAL A 4 15.40 -12.11 19.13
N PHE A 5 14.58 -12.13 18.07
CA PHE A 5 14.13 -10.93 17.40
C PHE A 5 13.33 -10.13 18.45
N LEU A 6 14.02 -9.26 19.20
CA LEU A 6 13.34 -8.18 19.90
C LEU A 6 12.70 -7.32 18.82
N CYS A 7 11.39 -7.45 18.66
CA CYS A 7 10.60 -6.41 18.04
C CYS A 7 10.69 -5.22 19.00
N LEU A 8 11.65 -4.33 18.78
CA LEU A 8 11.78 -3.08 19.52
C LEU A 8 10.47 -2.31 19.34
N ALA A 9 9.61 -2.32 20.35
CA ALA A 9 8.49 -1.40 20.45
C ALA A 9 9.07 0.02 20.42
N VAL A 10 8.87 0.71 19.29
CA VAL A 10 9.28 2.11 19.15
C VAL A 10 8.36 2.94 20.02
N ALA A 11 8.87 3.44 21.15
CA ALA A 11 8.15 4.36 22.00
C ALA A 11 8.01 5.71 21.28
N PHE A 12 6.78 6.07 20.94
CA PHE A 12 6.52 7.39 20.35
C PHE A 12 6.44 8.46 21.46
N PRO A 13 7.00 9.67 21.24
CA PRO A 13 6.95 10.74 22.25
C PRO A 13 5.53 11.19 22.65
N TRP A 14 4.53 10.93 21.80
CA TRP A 14 3.12 11.23 22.05
C TRP A 14 2.31 10.03 22.56
N ASP A 15 2.98 8.92 22.86
CA ASP A 15 2.32 7.74 23.42
C ASP A 15 2.00 7.95 24.91
N VAL A 16 1.01 7.21 25.41
CA VAL A 16 0.56 7.26 26.81
C VAL A 16 1.70 6.88 27.77
N SER A 17 2.58 5.96 27.33
CA SER A 17 3.80 5.55 28.03
C SER A 17 4.83 6.68 28.22
N SER A 18 4.75 7.74 27.41
CA SER A 18 5.63 8.91 27.45
C SER A 18 5.05 10.11 28.20
N LEU A 19 3.84 9.99 28.78
CA LEU A 19 3.22 11.07 29.55
C LEU A 19 3.96 11.40 30.84
N PHE A 20 4.67 10.43 31.41
CA PHE A 20 5.35 10.57 32.70
C PHE A 20 6.86 10.68 32.51
N SER A 21 7.49 11.64 33.19
CA SER A 21 8.94 11.88 33.12
C SER A 21 9.79 10.75 33.72
N LYS A 22 9.19 9.90 34.55
CA LYS A 22 9.80 8.69 35.09
C LYS A 22 8.96 7.51 34.62
N GLN A 23 9.54 6.68 33.77
CA GLN A 23 8.96 5.40 33.41
C GLN A 23 9.25 4.42 34.56
N VAL A 24 8.19 3.91 35.19
CA VAL A 24 8.31 2.77 36.10
C VAL A 24 8.55 1.56 35.21
N ALA A 25 9.59 0.77 35.49
CA ALA A 25 9.76 -0.51 34.82
C ALA A 25 8.52 -1.37 35.12
N GLU A 26 7.62 -1.48 34.16
CA GLU A 26 6.40 -2.26 34.33
C GLU A 26 6.78 -3.74 34.35
N LEU A 27 6.92 -4.29 35.55
CA LEU A 27 6.95 -5.74 35.76
C LEU A 27 5.56 -6.29 35.43
N GLY A 28 5.39 -6.81 34.21
CA GLY A 28 4.28 -7.72 33.84
C GLY A 28 3.18 -7.21 32.91
N GLN A 29 3.35 -6.08 32.20
CA GLN A 29 2.37 -5.58 31.21
C GLN A 29 2.81 -5.73 29.74
N ASP A 30 3.91 -6.45 29.48
CA ASP A 30 4.38 -6.74 28.12
C ASP A 30 3.32 -7.49 27.27
N ASP A 31 2.43 -8.25 27.92
CA ASP A 31 1.47 -9.13 27.24
C ASP A 31 0.27 -8.38 26.60
N LEU A 32 -0.08 -7.17 27.06
CA LEU A 32 -1.30 -6.47 26.61
C LEU A 32 -1.04 -5.46 25.48
N MET A 33 0.13 -4.81 25.46
CA MET A 33 0.53 -3.93 24.36
C MET A 33 1.05 -4.69 23.12
N ASP A 34 1.50 -5.93 23.29
CA ASP A 34 1.85 -6.84 22.19
C ASP A 34 0.67 -7.07 21.24
N ILE A 35 -0.57 -7.13 21.76
CA ILE A 35 -1.74 -7.58 20.99
C ILE A 35 -2.13 -6.63 19.85
N SER A 36 -2.00 -5.30 20.00
CA SER A 36 -2.42 -4.35 18.94
C SER A 36 -1.40 -4.21 17.81
N SER A 37 -0.10 -4.23 18.14
CA SER A 37 0.98 -4.31 17.15
C SER A 37 0.95 -5.66 16.42
N SER A 38 0.67 -6.73 17.18
CA SER A 38 0.48 -8.07 16.66
C SER A 38 -0.74 -8.15 15.74
N GLU A 39 -1.89 -7.54 16.05
CA GLU A 39 -3.09 -7.64 15.20
C GLU A 39 -2.85 -7.14 13.76
N ALA A 40 -2.23 -5.97 13.60
CA ALA A 40 -1.92 -5.43 12.26
C ALA A 40 -0.86 -6.28 11.53
N ALA A 41 0.13 -6.82 12.26
CA ALA A 41 1.13 -7.72 11.72
C ALA A 41 0.51 -9.07 11.31
N LEU A 42 -0.39 -9.61 12.13
CA LEU A 42 -1.14 -10.85 11.91
C LEU A 42 -2.07 -10.72 10.71
N GLU A 43 -2.79 -9.59 10.58
CA GLU A 43 -3.65 -9.37 9.42
C GLU A 43 -2.83 -9.27 8.12
N LYS A 44 -1.65 -8.61 8.17
CA LYS A 44 -0.71 -8.58 7.06
C LYS A 44 -0.22 -9.99 6.72
N LEU A 45 0.21 -10.79 7.70
CA LEU A 45 0.64 -12.18 7.49
C LEU A 45 -0.46 -13.00 6.84
N ARG A 46 -1.69 -12.95 7.38
CA ARG A 46 -2.86 -13.66 6.82
C ARG A 46 -3.14 -13.29 5.37
N LYS A 47 -3.07 -12.00 5.02
CA LYS A 47 -3.24 -11.53 3.63
C LYS A 47 -2.15 -12.09 2.71
N ASN A 48 -0.93 -12.21 3.20
CA ASN A 48 0.18 -12.78 2.43
C ASN A 48 -0.02 -14.28 2.21
N ASP A 49 -0.39 -15.03 3.24
CA ASP A 49 -0.63 -16.47 3.13
C ASP A 49 -1.73 -16.78 2.10
N GLU A 50 -2.83 -16.02 2.11
CA GLU A 50 -3.90 -16.18 1.11
C GLU A 50 -3.40 -15.89 -0.31
N GLN A 51 -2.58 -14.85 -0.47
CA GLN A 51 -2.01 -14.46 -1.77
C GLN A 51 -1.02 -15.51 -2.31
N THR A 52 -0.22 -16.12 -1.43
CA THR A 52 0.81 -17.09 -1.83
C THR A 52 0.29 -18.51 -1.98
N ARG A 53 -0.90 -18.82 -1.45
CA ARG A 53 -1.50 -20.18 -1.47
C ARG A 53 -1.63 -20.78 -2.87
N VAL A 54 -1.85 -19.95 -3.88
CA VAL A 54 -2.07 -20.38 -5.27
C VAL A 54 -0.89 -20.06 -6.20
N MET A 55 0.20 -19.50 -5.67
CA MET A 55 1.36 -19.11 -6.47
C MET A 55 2.24 -20.31 -6.81
N THR A 56 2.75 -20.33 -8.04
CA THR A 56 3.86 -21.21 -8.41
C THR A 56 5.16 -20.74 -7.78
N VAL A 57 6.18 -21.61 -7.76
CA VAL A 57 7.51 -21.27 -7.20
C VAL A 57 8.14 -20.06 -7.88
N ALA A 58 7.99 -19.93 -9.21
CA ALA A 58 8.52 -18.80 -9.98
C ALA A 58 7.79 -17.49 -9.66
N GLU A 59 6.47 -17.54 -9.51
CA GLU A 59 5.65 -16.39 -9.12
C GLU A 59 5.97 -15.96 -7.69
N TYR A 60 6.14 -16.92 -6.77
CA TYR A 60 6.52 -16.64 -5.38
C TYR A 60 7.91 -15.98 -5.29
N ALA A 61 8.90 -16.47 -6.05
CA ALA A 61 10.23 -15.86 -6.10
C ALA A 61 10.15 -14.38 -6.50
N THR A 62 9.42 -14.10 -7.58
CA THR A 62 9.18 -12.74 -8.08
C THR A 62 8.43 -11.87 -7.06
N TRP A 63 7.38 -12.42 -6.44
CA TRP A 63 6.61 -11.74 -5.39
C TRP A 63 7.48 -11.36 -4.19
N SER A 64 8.32 -12.29 -3.73
CA SER A 64 9.21 -12.09 -2.60
C SER A 64 10.29 -11.04 -2.88
N GLU A 65 10.80 -10.97 -4.11
CA GLU A 65 11.79 -9.97 -4.52
C GLU A 65 11.18 -8.57 -4.53
N TYR A 66 10.00 -8.41 -5.14
CA TYR A 66 9.32 -7.11 -5.18
C TYR A 66 8.86 -6.63 -3.80
N ARG A 67 8.50 -7.54 -2.90
CA ARG A 67 8.13 -7.20 -1.52
C ARG A 67 9.31 -6.64 -0.72
N HIS A 68 10.50 -7.23 -0.89
CA HIS A 68 11.71 -6.78 -0.19
C HIS A 68 12.45 -5.66 -0.93
N ALA A 69 12.03 -5.32 -2.15
CA ALA A 69 12.60 -4.22 -2.91
C ALA A 69 12.29 -2.88 -2.22
N SER A 70 13.34 -2.12 -1.93
CA SER A 70 13.24 -0.78 -1.35
C SER A 70 13.66 0.28 -2.38
N LEU A 71 13.01 1.44 -2.32
CA LEU A 71 13.35 2.60 -3.15
C LEU A 71 14.69 3.24 -2.73
N THR A 72 15.12 3.02 -1.49
CA THR A 72 16.25 3.72 -0.85
C THR A 72 17.43 2.80 -0.60
N TYR A 73 17.23 1.48 -0.51
CA TYR A 73 18.30 0.51 -0.30
C TYR A 73 19.42 0.65 -1.34
N ARG A 74 20.63 0.97 -0.88
CA ARG A 74 21.83 1.25 -1.70
C ARG A 74 21.65 2.37 -2.75
N LYS A 75 20.53 3.10 -2.73
CA LYS A 75 20.17 4.16 -3.69
C LYS A 75 19.73 5.48 -3.02
N ALA A 76 19.95 5.63 -1.72
CA ALA A 76 19.53 6.80 -0.94
C ALA A 76 19.95 8.14 -1.55
N LYS A 77 21.18 8.26 -2.09
CA LYS A 77 21.65 9.48 -2.75
C LYS A 77 20.77 9.87 -3.94
N ARG A 78 20.47 8.90 -4.82
CA ARG A 78 19.64 9.12 -6.01
C ARG A 78 18.19 9.44 -5.62
N PHE A 79 17.66 8.77 -4.60
CA PHE A 79 16.33 9.05 -4.08
C PHE A 79 16.23 10.48 -3.50
N ARG A 80 17.26 10.94 -2.78
CA ARG A 80 17.34 12.31 -2.23
C ARG A 80 17.37 13.38 -3.32
N GLU A 81 18.13 13.14 -4.39
CA GLU A 81 18.20 14.05 -5.53
C GLU A 81 16.88 14.08 -6.29
N TRP A 82 16.27 12.93 -6.51
CA TRP A 82 14.97 12.80 -7.18
C TRP A 82 13.83 13.46 -6.40
N SER A 83 13.79 13.30 -5.08
CA SER A 83 12.74 13.87 -4.24
C SER A 83 12.89 15.37 -3.97
N GLY A 84 14.00 15.99 -4.38
CA GLY A 84 14.27 17.41 -4.16
C GLY A 84 14.54 17.78 -2.70
N LEU A 85 14.72 16.82 -1.80
CA LEU A 85 14.95 17.09 -0.36
C LEU A 85 16.21 17.92 -0.11
N GLY A 86 17.23 17.80 -0.96
CA GLY A 86 18.44 18.61 -0.86
C GLY A 86 18.24 20.12 -1.11
N VAL A 87 17.09 20.52 -1.67
CA VAL A 87 16.73 21.93 -1.89
C VAL A 87 15.94 22.50 -0.71
N ILE A 88 15.17 21.66 -0.02
CA ILE A 88 14.20 22.08 0.99
C ILE A 88 14.77 21.97 2.42
N ALA A 89 15.63 20.99 2.67
CA ALA A 89 16.23 20.77 4.00
C ALA A 89 17.69 21.27 4.02
N GLU A 90 17.97 22.26 4.88
CA GLU A 90 19.31 22.82 5.07
C GLU A 90 20.30 21.82 5.70
N ASN A 91 19.78 20.79 6.40
CA ASN A 91 20.58 19.75 7.02
C ASN A 91 20.47 18.42 6.27
N LYS A 92 21.56 17.64 6.27
CA LYS A 92 21.58 16.27 5.74
C LYS A 92 20.58 15.42 6.54
N PRO A 93 19.49 14.90 5.92
CA PRO A 93 18.58 14.00 6.63
C PRO A 93 19.32 12.74 7.08
N ASN A 94 18.98 12.24 8.26
CA ASN A 94 19.52 10.98 8.78
C ASN A 94 19.13 9.81 7.85
N ASP A 95 19.93 8.75 7.80
CA ASP A 95 19.66 7.57 6.97
C ASP A 95 18.30 6.93 7.32
N ASP A 96 17.93 6.94 8.60
CA ASP A 96 16.62 6.48 9.09
C ASP A 96 15.45 7.25 8.46
N VAL A 97 15.61 8.57 8.26
CA VAL A 97 14.57 9.40 7.63
C VAL A 97 14.42 9.00 6.16
N MET A 98 15.53 8.70 5.49
CA MET A 98 15.49 8.24 4.10
C MET A 98 14.79 6.88 4.00
N ASP A 99 15.03 5.97 4.93
CA ASP A 99 14.37 4.67 4.96
C ASP A 99 12.85 4.80 5.21
N ILE A 100 12.44 5.60 6.19
CA ILE A 100 11.03 5.89 6.47
C ILE A 100 10.34 6.50 5.24
N LEU A 101 10.98 7.46 4.57
CA LEU A 101 10.42 8.07 3.36
C LEU A 101 10.34 7.08 2.19
N GLY A 102 11.30 6.17 2.07
CA GLY A 102 11.28 5.08 1.10
C GLY A 102 10.10 4.14 1.33
N PHE A 103 9.85 3.77 2.60
CA PHE A 103 8.69 2.98 3.01
C PHE A 103 7.37 3.71 2.73
N LEU A 104 7.23 4.98 3.10
CA LEU A 104 6.02 5.76 2.82
C LEU A 104 5.75 5.87 1.32
N ALA A 105 6.79 6.06 0.50
CA ALA A 105 6.64 6.13 -0.94
C ALA A 105 6.17 4.81 -1.55
N SER A 106 6.69 3.66 -1.09
CA SER A 106 6.24 2.36 -1.58
C SER A 106 4.80 2.06 -1.14
N GLU A 107 4.40 2.41 0.08
CA GLU A 107 3.01 2.28 0.57
C GLU A 107 2.05 3.17 -0.23
N MET A 108 2.46 4.41 -0.57
CA MET A 108 1.66 5.29 -1.42
C MET A 108 1.41 4.67 -2.81
N VAL A 109 2.45 4.09 -3.43
CA VAL A 109 2.33 3.43 -4.74
C VAL A 109 1.41 2.20 -4.65
N GLN A 110 1.55 1.38 -3.61
CA GLN A 110 0.70 0.21 -3.38
C GLN A 110 -0.78 0.62 -3.22
N ASN A 111 -1.07 1.60 -2.36
CA ASN A 111 -2.43 2.07 -2.12
C ASN A 111 -3.06 2.71 -3.36
N LEU A 112 -2.29 3.54 -4.08
CA LEU A 112 -2.75 4.16 -5.32
C LEU A 112 -3.06 3.12 -6.40
N THR A 113 -2.19 2.10 -6.54
CA THR A 113 -2.38 1.03 -7.53
C THR A 113 -3.56 0.13 -7.16
N ALA A 114 -3.73 -0.20 -5.88
CA ALA A 114 -4.87 -0.98 -5.40
C ALA A 114 -6.20 -0.26 -5.68
N GLU A 115 -6.28 1.04 -5.40
CA GLU A 115 -7.46 1.85 -5.71
C GLU A 115 -7.68 1.99 -7.23
N ALA A 116 -6.61 2.15 -8.02
CA ALA A 116 -6.72 2.21 -9.48
C ALA A 116 -7.26 0.90 -10.07
N LEU A 117 -6.82 -0.25 -9.55
CA LEU A 117 -7.36 -1.56 -9.93
C LEU A 117 -8.84 -1.72 -9.54
N ARG A 118 -9.23 -1.17 -8.39
CA ARG A 118 -10.64 -1.15 -7.95
C ARG A 118 -11.51 -0.30 -8.88
N VAL A 119 -11.05 0.90 -9.26
CA VAL A 119 -11.74 1.77 -10.24
C VAL A 119 -11.88 1.05 -11.58
N GLN A 120 -10.80 0.44 -12.07
CA GLN A 120 -10.82 -0.31 -13.33
C GLN A 120 -11.82 -1.48 -13.28
N GLY A 121 -11.84 -2.24 -12.16
CA GLY A 121 -12.81 -3.31 -11.96
C GLY A 121 -14.26 -2.83 -11.95
N GLN A 122 -14.51 -1.66 -11.34
CA GLN A 122 -15.82 -1.03 -11.36
C GLN A 122 -16.25 -0.62 -12.78
N GLU A 123 -15.37 0.01 -13.57
CA GLU A 123 -15.68 0.38 -14.95
C GLU A 123 -16.00 -0.84 -15.82
N MET A 124 -15.18 -1.90 -15.73
CA MET A 124 -15.43 -3.15 -16.46
C MET A 124 -16.75 -3.82 -16.06
N GLY A 125 -17.11 -3.77 -14.77
CA GLY A 125 -18.37 -4.30 -14.26
C GLY A 125 -19.59 -3.51 -14.74
N HIS A 126 -19.51 -2.17 -14.78
CA HIS A 126 -20.58 -1.31 -15.31
C HIS A 126 -20.75 -1.50 -16.82
N ASN A 127 -19.68 -1.62 -17.59
CA ASN A 127 -19.76 -1.86 -19.04
C ASN A 127 -20.44 -3.21 -19.37
N LYS A 128 -20.16 -4.26 -18.58
CA LYS A 128 -20.84 -5.56 -18.73
C LYS A 128 -22.34 -5.50 -18.42
N LYS A 129 -22.74 -4.74 -17.39
CA LYS A 129 -24.15 -4.56 -17.02
C LYS A 129 -24.90 -3.66 -18.00
N GLY A 130 -24.26 -2.60 -18.51
CA GLY A 130 -24.81 -1.72 -19.54
C GLY A 130 -25.05 -2.43 -20.88
N ALA A 131 -24.13 -3.31 -21.28
CA ALA A 131 -24.28 -4.15 -22.47
C ALA A 131 -25.43 -5.18 -22.36
N LEU A 132 -25.88 -5.52 -21.15
CA LEU A 132 -27.03 -6.40 -20.90
C LEU A 132 -28.36 -5.62 -20.82
N ALA A 133 -28.32 -4.30 -20.60
CA ALA A 133 -29.50 -3.48 -20.32
C ALA A 133 -29.88 -2.50 -21.45
N GLY A 134 -29.04 -2.30 -22.47
CA GLY A 134 -29.35 -1.38 -23.58
C GLY A 134 -28.75 -1.77 -24.93
N SER A 135 -29.61 -1.82 -25.95
CA SER A 135 -29.34 -1.97 -27.40
C SER A 135 -29.04 -3.40 -27.87
N GLY A 136 -29.70 -3.97 -28.88
CA GLY A 136 -29.97 -3.40 -30.21
C GLY A 136 -28.88 -3.87 -31.20
N PRO A 137 -29.19 -4.13 -32.48
CA PRO A 137 -28.41 -5.02 -33.35
C PRO A 137 -27.16 -4.37 -33.99
N ASP A 138 -26.32 -3.69 -33.21
CA ASP A 138 -25.00 -3.25 -33.68
C ASP A 138 -23.90 -3.74 -32.72
N VAL A 139 -23.76 -5.06 -32.71
CA VAL A 139 -22.66 -5.76 -32.05
C VAL A 139 -21.43 -5.58 -32.94
N VAL A 140 -20.56 -4.64 -32.59
CA VAL A 140 -19.14 -4.71 -33.01
C VAL A 140 -18.59 -5.98 -32.37
N GLN A 141 -18.66 -7.07 -33.14
CA GLN A 141 -18.22 -8.40 -32.76
C GLN A 141 -16.73 -8.33 -32.48
N THR A 142 -16.35 -8.27 -31.20
CA THR A 142 -15.00 -8.66 -30.81
C THR A 142 -14.87 -10.13 -31.22
N PRO A 143 -13.94 -10.49 -32.11
CA PRO A 143 -13.93 -11.81 -32.73
C PRO A 143 -13.76 -12.88 -31.65
N ARG A 144 -14.84 -13.62 -31.37
CA ARG A 144 -14.80 -14.84 -30.55
C ARG A 144 -14.35 -15.98 -31.47
N GLY A 145 -13.03 -16.11 -31.65
CA GLY A 145 -12.41 -17.23 -32.36
C GLY A 145 -11.32 -17.89 -31.52
N LEU A 146 -10.81 -19.04 -31.96
CA LEU A 146 -9.63 -19.71 -31.40
C LEU A 146 -8.34 -18.85 -31.45
N PHE A 147 -8.38 -17.74 -32.18
CA PHE A 147 -7.34 -16.71 -32.25
C PHE A 147 -7.76 -15.38 -31.58
N ALA A 148 -8.88 -15.37 -30.85
CA ALA A 148 -9.23 -14.25 -29.98
C ALA A 148 -8.12 -14.10 -28.94
N GLN A 149 -7.70 -12.85 -28.71
CA GLN A 149 -6.65 -12.50 -27.75
C GLN A 149 -6.80 -13.34 -26.48
N LEU A 150 -5.75 -14.13 -26.16
CA LEU A 150 -5.71 -15.05 -25.03
C LEU A 150 -6.38 -14.43 -23.80
N GLN A 151 -7.44 -15.08 -23.32
CA GLN A 151 -8.13 -14.75 -22.07
C GLN A 151 -7.10 -14.85 -20.93
N GLY A 152 -6.43 -13.75 -20.62
CA GLY A 152 -5.32 -13.74 -19.67
C GLY A 152 -4.58 -12.40 -19.61
N VAL A 153 -4.55 -11.65 -20.72
CA VAL A 153 -4.00 -10.30 -20.69
C VAL A 153 -5.04 -9.34 -20.10
N ARG A 154 -5.05 -9.19 -18.77
CA ARG A 154 -5.77 -8.08 -18.13
C ARG A 154 -5.32 -6.79 -18.80
N LYS A 155 -6.27 -5.96 -19.22
CA LYS A 155 -5.98 -4.62 -19.74
C LYS A 155 -5.16 -3.86 -18.69
N ALA A 156 -4.06 -3.24 -19.10
CA ALA A 156 -3.22 -2.44 -18.22
C ALA A 156 -4.00 -1.30 -17.55
N VAL A 157 -3.50 -0.83 -16.41
CA VAL A 157 -4.06 0.33 -15.70
C VAL A 157 -3.79 1.59 -16.53
N ASP A 158 -4.87 2.24 -16.96
CA ASP A 158 -4.86 3.50 -17.71
C ASP A 158 -4.69 4.72 -16.79
N GLU A 159 -4.23 5.85 -17.35
CA GLU A 159 -4.00 7.11 -16.63
C GLU A 159 -5.27 7.60 -15.92
N LYS A 160 -6.43 7.45 -16.57
CA LYS A 160 -7.73 7.86 -16.02
C LYS A 160 -8.07 7.13 -14.72
N HIS A 161 -7.68 5.86 -14.58
CA HIS A 161 -7.93 5.10 -13.36
C HIS A 161 -7.07 5.63 -12.23
N VAL A 162 -5.80 5.96 -12.52
CA VAL A 162 -4.87 6.53 -11.55
C VAL A 162 -5.33 7.90 -11.07
N ARG A 163 -5.75 8.79 -11.99
CA ARG A 163 -6.27 10.12 -11.63
C ARG A 163 -7.51 10.02 -10.74
N THR A 164 -8.43 9.12 -11.09
CA THR A 164 -9.66 8.90 -10.31
C THR A 164 -9.34 8.31 -8.93
N ALA A 165 -8.42 7.33 -8.86
CA ALA A 165 -7.97 6.75 -7.61
C ALA A 165 -7.31 7.79 -6.71
N PHE A 166 -6.44 8.64 -7.27
CA PHE A 166 -5.80 9.73 -6.56
C PHE A 166 -6.83 10.70 -5.97
N GLN A 167 -7.83 11.11 -6.77
CA GLN A 167 -8.89 11.99 -6.30
C GLN A 167 -9.67 11.39 -5.11
N ARG A 168 -10.02 10.10 -5.19
CA ARG A 168 -10.72 9.39 -4.10
C ARG A 168 -9.89 9.31 -2.82
N LEU A 169 -8.59 9.07 -2.94
CA LEU A 169 -7.69 9.00 -1.79
C LEU A 169 -7.48 10.36 -1.10
N GLN A 170 -7.64 11.46 -1.84
CA GLN A 170 -7.52 12.84 -1.31
C GLN A 170 -8.81 13.36 -0.67
N GLU A 171 -9.91 12.58 -0.65
CA GLU A 171 -11.16 13.00 -0.03
C GLU A 171 -10.97 13.22 1.49
N ARG A 172 -11.29 14.44 1.98
CA ARG A 172 -11.12 14.77 3.39
C ARG A 172 -12.03 13.90 4.28
N PRO A 173 -11.50 13.34 5.39
CA PRO A 173 -12.31 12.61 6.34
C PRO A 173 -13.47 13.49 6.86
N LYS A 174 -14.69 12.95 6.85
CA LYS A 174 -15.91 13.68 7.26
C LYS A 174 -15.79 14.30 8.66
N LYS A 175 -15.06 13.65 9.57
CA LYS A 175 -14.78 14.14 10.93
C LYS A 175 -14.05 15.49 10.96
N ARG A 176 -13.19 15.79 9.98
CA ARG A 176 -12.49 17.08 9.88
C ARG A 176 -13.31 18.16 9.16
N ARG A 177 -14.38 17.80 8.44
CA ARG A 177 -15.28 18.75 7.77
C ARG A 177 -16.25 19.41 8.75
N ALA A 178 -16.57 18.77 9.86
CA ALA A 178 -17.52 19.28 10.85
C ALA A 178 -17.02 20.55 11.57
N LEU A 179 -15.71 20.80 11.58
CA LEU A 179 -15.11 21.98 12.24
C LEU A 179 -15.11 23.25 11.38
N VAL A 180 -15.44 23.13 10.09
CA VAL A 180 -15.43 24.25 9.11
C VAL A 180 -16.80 24.48 8.46
N ALA A 181 -17.81 23.72 8.88
CA ALA A 181 -19.21 23.96 8.53
C ALA A 181 -19.87 24.75 9.67
N TRP A 182 -19.49 26.02 9.80
CA TRP A 182 -20.20 27.02 10.59
C TRP A 182 -20.59 28.16 9.67
#